data_AF-A0A4P9K7R8-F1
#
_entry.id   AF-A0A4P9K7R8-F1
#
_cell.length_a   1.000
_cell.length_b   1.000
_cell.length_c   1.000
_cell.angle_alpha   90.00
_cell.angle_beta   90.00
_cell.angle_gamma   90.00
#
_symmetry.space_group_name_H-M   'P 1'
#
loop_
_entity.id
_entity.type
_entity.pdbx_description
1 polymer ?
#
loop_
_entity_poly.entity_id
_entity_poly.type
_entity_poly.pdbx_seq_one_letter_code
_entity_poly.pdbx_strand_id
1 'polypeptide(L)'
;MYQHPDDRPRFLSLTAFRFPLNAKLSAGHRITGALLIVCLIKILALTHLLILSPDLDFYSIQQHWITQTLIKTFWVLLAFHWLSGLRHLLAEHFIDAKPYAIINQTSISYLLIGLWLVITLLILLS
;
A
#
# COMPACT_ATOMS: atom_id res chain seq x y z
N MET A 1 -30.09 1.66 17.65
CA MET A 1 -29.58 2.61 16.65
C MET A 1 -28.99 3.79 17.42
N TYR A 2 -27.69 4.03 17.32
CA TYR A 2 -27.03 5.12 18.04
C TYR A 2 -27.48 6.45 17.41
N GLN A 3 -28.42 7.13 18.05
CA GLN A 3 -28.81 8.50 17.68
C GLN A 3 -27.75 9.44 18.28
N HIS A 4 -26.93 10.04 17.42
CA HIS A 4 -26.00 11.08 17.86
C HIS A 4 -26.82 12.26 18.44
N PRO A 5 -26.59 12.68 19.70
CA PRO A 5 -27.15 13.92 20.20
C PRO A 5 -26.38 15.08 19.57
N ASP A 6 -27.14 16.07 19.10
CA ASP A 6 -26.73 17.40 18.67
C ASP A 6 -26.17 17.58 17.24
N ASP A 7 -26.87 18.42 16.47
CA ASP A 7 -26.50 19.07 15.20
C ASP A 7 -25.39 20.15 15.39
N ARG A 8 -24.47 19.94 16.33
CA ARG A 8 -23.36 20.87 16.57
C ARG A 8 -22.38 20.77 15.41
N PRO A 9 -21.97 21.91 14.81
CA PRO A 9 -20.99 21.90 13.73
C PRO A 9 -19.66 21.34 14.26
N ARG A 10 -19.15 20.29 13.60
CA ARG A 10 -17.86 19.69 13.91
C ARG A 10 -16.82 20.19 12.92
N PHE A 11 -15.66 20.59 13.43
CA PHE A 11 -14.55 20.99 12.59
C PHE A 11 -13.85 19.76 11.99
N LEU A 12 -14.38 19.27 10.87
CA LEU A 12 -13.89 18.09 10.11
C LEU A 12 -13.25 18.48 8.77
N SER A 13 -12.79 19.72 8.64
CA SER A 13 -12.16 20.17 7.40
C SER A 13 -10.76 19.58 7.27
N LEU A 14 -10.62 18.50 6.49
CA LEU A 14 -9.33 17.86 6.20
C LEU A 14 -8.34 18.82 5.50
N THR A 15 -8.85 19.82 4.78
CA THR A 15 -8.04 20.83 4.08
C THR A 15 -7.47 21.90 5.01
N ALA A 16 -8.02 22.04 6.22
CA ALA A 16 -7.52 23.00 7.21
C ALA A 16 -6.32 22.47 8.02
N PHE A 17 -6.03 21.17 7.96
CA PHE A 17 -4.95 20.55 8.75
C PHE A 17 -3.68 20.33 7.93
N ARG A 18 -2.52 20.65 8.53
CA ARG A 18 -1.20 20.30 7.97
C ARG A 18 -0.77 18.94 8.50
N PHE A 19 -0.99 17.89 7.70
CA PHE A 19 -0.64 16.53 8.10
C PHE A 19 0.88 16.31 8.12
N PRO A 20 1.45 15.79 9.23
CA PRO A 20 2.85 15.38 9.26
C PRO A 20 3.07 14.23 8.29
N LEU A 21 4.32 14.07 7.82
CA LEU A 21 4.67 13.06 6.84
C LEU A 21 4.31 11.64 7.30
N ASN A 22 4.50 11.35 8.59
CA ASN A 22 4.15 10.05 9.18
C ASN A 22 2.64 9.75 9.12
N ALA A 23 1.78 10.78 9.24
CA ALA A 23 0.34 10.61 9.07
C ALA A 23 -0.02 10.26 7.63
N LYS A 24 0.65 10.91 6.65
CA LYS A 24 0.47 10.58 5.23
C LYS A 24 0.93 9.16 4.91
N LEU A 25 2.06 8.72 5.45
CA LEU A 25 2.56 7.34 5.27
C LEU A 25 1.60 6.32 5.88
N SER A 26 1.05 6.59 7.07
CA SER A 26 0.06 5.70 7.70
C SER A 26 -1.22 5.59 6.88
N ALA A 27 -1.73 6.72 6.36
CA ALA A 27 -2.87 6.72 5.44
C ALA A 27 -2.55 5.96 4.15
N GLY A 28 -1.36 6.19 3.58
CA GLY A 28 -0.85 5.48 2.41
C GLY A 28 -0.85 3.96 2.62
N HIS A 29 -0.35 3.48 3.76
CA HIS A 29 -0.30 2.04 4.05
C HIS A 29 -1.69 1.39 4.06
N ARG A 30 -2.70 2.09 4.58
CA ARG A 30 -4.10 1.65 4.57
C ARG A 30 -4.65 1.61 3.15
N ILE A 31 -4.39 2.65 2.36
CA ILE A 31 -4.85 2.75 0.98
C ILE A 31 -4.20 1.65 0.13
N THR A 32 -2.89 1.44 0.24
CA THR A 32 -2.21 0.38 -0.51
C THR A 32 -2.67 -1.01 -0.08
N GLY A 33 -2.96 -1.23 1.21
CA GLY A 33 -3.56 -2.48 1.68
C GLY A 33 -4.93 -2.77 1.04
N ALA A 34 -5.81 -1.77 1.01
CA ALA A 34 -7.11 -1.90 0.36
C ALA A 34 -7.00 -2.16 -1.16
N LEU A 35 -6.09 -1.45 -1.84
CA LEU A 35 -5.84 -1.65 -3.27
C LEU A 35 -5.24 -3.03 -3.55
N LEU A 36 -4.36 -3.54 -2.69
CA LEU A 36 -3.79 -4.87 -2.82
C LEU A 36 -4.85 -5.97 -2.80
N ILE A 37 -5.87 -5.84 -1.94
CA ILE A 37 -6.99 -6.79 -1.91
C ILE A 37 -7.71 -6.81 -3.27
N VAL A 38 -7.97 -5.64 -3.85
CA VAL A 38 -8.62 -5.53 -5.17
C VAL A 38 -7.74 -6.13 -6.26
N CYS A 39 -6.44 -5.84 -6.27
CA CYS A 39 -5.50 -6.42 -7.22
C CYS A 39 -5.40 -7.94 -7.08
N LEU A 40 -5.37 -8.44 -5.85
CA LEU A 40 -5.30 -9.87 -5.54
C LEU A 40 -6.52 -10.62 -6.09
N ILE A 41 -7.73 -10.10 -5.86
CA ILE A 41 -8.97 -10.70 -6.40
C ILE A 41 -8.92 -10.77 -7.93
N LYS A 42 -8.45 -9.71 -8.61
CA LYS A 42 -8.33 -9.69 -10.07
C LYS A 42 -7.30 -10.71 -10.58
N ILE A 43 -6.14 -10.80 -9.93
CA ILE A 43 -5.10 -11.77 -10.29
C ILE A 43 -5.63 -13.20 -10.08
N LEU A 44 -6.27 -13.48 -8.95
CA LEU A 44 -6.87 -14.79 -8.67
C LEU A 44 -7.94 -15.17 -9.71
N ALA A 45 -8.81 -14.23 -10.10
CA ALA A 45 -9.80 -14.45 -11.14
C ALA A 45 -9.16 -14.76 -12.51
N LEU A 46 -8.11 -14.03 -12.87
CA LEU A 46 -7.35 -14.29 -14.10
C LEU A 46 -6.67 -15.66 -14.07
N THR A 47 -6.02 -16.00 -12.96
CA THR A 47 -5.38 -17.31 -12.76
C THR A 47 -6.41 -18.44 -12.81
N HIS A 48 -7.60 -18.25 -12.24
CA HIS A 48 -8.68 -19.23 -12.31
C HIS A 48 -9.16 -19.47 -13.74
N LEU A 49 -9.35 -18.41 -14.53
CA LEU A 49 -9.72 -18.50 -15.95
C LEU A 49 -8.66 -19.29 -16.75
N LEU A 50 -7.39 -18.99 -16.50
CA LEU A 50 -6.25 -19.61 -17.15
C LEU A 50 -6.16 -21.11 -16.85
N ILE A 51 -6.38 -21.51 -15.59
CA ILE A 51 -6.33 -22.93 -15.19
C ILE A 51 -7.45 -23.74 -15.84
N LEU A 52 -8.64 -23.16 -16.01
CA LEU A 52 -9.81 -23.86 -16.54
C LEU A 52 -9.89 -23.87 -18.08
N SER A 53 -9.09 -23.06 -18.77
CA SER A 53 -9.17 -22.90 -20.22
C SER A 53 -7.91 -23.47 -20.89
N PRO A 54 -7.92 -24.74 -21.33
CA PRO A 54 -6.74 -25.37 -21.94
C PRO A 54 -6.31 -24.75 -23.28
N ASP A 55 -7.21 -24.00 -23.94
CA ASP A 55 -6.94 -23.34 -25.23
C ASP A 55 -6.25 -21.97 -25.11
N LEU A 56 -6.12 -21.45 -23.88
CA LEU A 56 -5.51 -20.14 -23.65
C LEU A 56 -3.98 -20.27 -23.56
N ASP A 57 -3.28 -19.62 -24.50
CA ASP A 57 -1.83 -19.51 -24.44
C ASP A 57 -1.40 -18.54 -23.32
N PHE A 58 -0.74 -19.09 -22.30
CA PHE A 58 -0.21 -18.34 -21.16
C PHE A 58 0.69 -17.18 -21.60
N TYR A 59 1.52 -17.41 -22.61
CA TYR A 59 2.50 -16.42 -23.06
C TYR A 59 1.78 -15.18 -23.62
N SER A 60 0.75 -15.38 -24.44
CA SER A 60 -0.06 -14.29 -24.98
C SER A 60 -0.74 -13.43 -23.91
N ILE A 61 -1.28 -14.06 -22.86
CA ILE A 61 -1.98 -13.37 -21.76
C ILE A 61 -0.98 -12.62 -20.87
N GLN A 62 0.18 -13.22 -20.60
CA GLN A 62 1.24 -12.59 -19.83
C GLN A 62 1.81 -11.36 -20.54
N GLN A 63 1.99 -11.43 -21.86
CA GLN A 63 2.50 -10.31 -22.65
C GLN A 63 1.47 -9.19 -22.84
N HIS A 64 0.19 -9.46 -22.58
CA HIS A 64 -0.85 -8.45 -22.66
C HIS A 64 -0.58 -7.30 -21.69
N TRP A 65 -0.62 -6.07 -22.21
CA TRP A 65 -0.27 -4.85 -21.47
C TRP A 65 -1.09 -4.66 -20.18
N ILE A 66 -2.36 -5.07 -20.17
CA ILE A 66 -3.23 -5.03 -18.98
C ILE A 66 -2.70 -5.94 -17.88
N THR A 67 -2.34 -7.18 -18.23
CA THR A 67 -1.82 -8.18 -17.29
C THR A 67 -0.49 -7.71 -16.71
N GLN A 68 0.42 -7.23 -17.55
CA GLN A 68 1.70 -6.67 -17.11
C GLN A 68 1.51 -5.46 -16.20
N THR A 69 0.62 -4.54 -16.56
CA THR A 69 0.33 -3.35 -15.74
C THR A 69 -0.26 -3.76 -14.39
N LEU A 70 -1.18 -4.72 -14.36
CA LEU A 70 -1.79 -5.23 -13.14
C LEU A 70 -0.75 -5.88 -12.21
N ILE A 71 0.12 -6.74 -12.75
CA ILE A 71 1.17 -7.42 -11.99
C ILE A 71 2.20 -6.40 -11.46
N LYS A 72 2.68 -5.48 -12.31
CA LYS A 72 3.62 -4.41 -11.90
C LYS A 72 2.99 -3.53 -10.81
N THR A 73 1.73 -3.13 -10.98
CA THR A 73 1.00 -2.34 -9.97
C THR A 73 0.88 -3.10 -8.65
N PHE A 74 0.56 -4.40 -8.70
CA PHE A 74 0.48 -5.23 -7.51
C PHE A 74 1.81 -5.25 -6.74
N TRP A 75 2.94 -5.48 -7.43
CA TRP A 75 4.26 -5.50 -6.80
C TRP A 75 4.67 -4.15 -6.22
N VAL A 76 4.38 -3.04 -6.91
CA VAL A 76 4.67 -1.69 -6.41
C VAL A 76 3.86 -1.37 -5.15
N LEU A 77 2.56 -1.71 -5.14
CA LEU A 77 1.70 -1.54 -3.96
C LEU A 77 2.16 -2.42 -2.80
N LEU A 78 2.56 -3.66 -3.09
CA LEU A 78 3.04 -4.61 -2.10
C LEU A 78 4.34 -4.13 -1.46
N ALA A 79 5.29 -3.64 -2.26
CA ALA A 79 6.55 -3.10 -1.75
C ALA A 79 6.32 -1.94 -0.76
N PHE A 80 5.44 -1.00 -1.10
CA PHE A 80 5.10 0.10 -0.20
C PHE A 80 4.40 -0.40 1.07
N HIS A 81 3.38 -1.24 0.91
CA HIS A 81 2.60 -1.77 2.01
C HIS A 81 3.47 -2.55 2.99
N TRP A 82 4.32 -3.43 2.47
CA TRP A 82 5.25 -4.24 3.26
C TRP A 82 6.25 -3.38 4.02
N LEU A 83 6.90 -2.42 3.37
CA LEU A 83 7.92 -1.59 4.01
C LEU A 83 7.32 -0.68 5.09
N SER A 84 6.15 -0.09 4.84
CA SER A 84 5.43 0.68 5.87
C SER A 84 4.85 -0.22 6.97
N GLY A 85 4.45 -1.45 6.65
CA GLY A 85 3.96 -2.43 7.61
C GLY A 85 5.08 -2.88 8.56
N LEU A 86 6.28 -3.14 8.03
CA LEU A 86 7.46 -3.47 8.82
C LEU A 86 7.78 -2.34 9.82
N ARG A 87 7.73 -1.08 9.37
CA ARG A 87 7.90 0.08 10.26
C ARG A 87 6.87 0.09 11.40
N HIS A 88 5.61 -0.25 11.10
CA HIS A 88 4.56 -0.35 12.12
C HIS A 88 4.82 -1.47 13.13
N LEU A 89 5.18 -2.67 12.65
CA LEU A 89 5.54 -3.80 13.52
C LEU A 89 6.72 -3.46 14.43
N LEU A 90 7.75 -2.79 13.90
CA LEU A 90 8.88 -2.32 14.70
C LEU A 90 8.45 -1.29 15.74
N ALA A 91 7.58 -0.35 15.39
CA ALA A 91 7.09 0.66 16.33
C ALA A 91 6.21 0.06 17.45
N GLU A 92 5.52 -1.05 17.17
CA GLU A 92 4.73 -1.78 18.18
C GLU A 92 5.60 -2.70 19.04
N HIS A 93 6.63 -3.32 18.46
CA HIS A 93 7.55 -4.19 19.19
C HIS A 93 8.46 -3.39 20.13
N PHE A 94 8.97 -2.25 19.68
CA PHE A 94 9.84 -1.39 20.47
C PHE A 94 9.04 -0.30 21.19
N ILE A 95 8.47 -0.66 22.34
CA ILE A 95 7.63 0.22 23.17
C ILE A 95 8.46 1.27 23.92
N ASP A 96 9.76 1.02 24.12
CA ASP A 96 10.66 1.96 24.79
C ASP A 96 10.74 3.31 24.04
N ALA A 97 10.76 4.40 24.80
CA ALA A 97 10.69 5.76 24.24
C ALA A 97 11.82 6.08 23.23
N LYS A 98 13.03 5.57 23.47
CA LYS A 98 14.19 5.80 22.60
C LYS A 98 14.05 5.13 21.22
N PRO A 99 13.86 3.80 21.12
CA PRO A 99 13.71 3.15 19.81
C PRO A 99 12.43 3.58 19.08
N TYR A 100 11.33 3.82 19.78
CA TYR A 100 10.10 4.35 19.17
C TYR A 100 10.32 5.71 18.47
N ALA A 101 11.06 6.62 19.13
CA ALA A 101 11.39 7.93 18.58
C ALA A 101 12.29 7.84 17.33
N ILE A 102 13.24 6.90 17.32
CA ILE A 102 14.11 6.64 16.17
C ILE A 102 13.25 6.15 14.99
N ILE A 103 12.41 5.13 15.19
CA ILE A 103 11.58 4.52 14.13
C ILE A 103 10.61 5.54 13.49
N ASN A 104 10.09 6.47 14.29
CA ASN A 104 9.18 7.51 13.83
C ASN A 104 9.90 8.80 13.38
N GLN A 105 11.23 8.81 13.33
CA GLN A 105 11.97 9.96 12.84
C GLN A 105 11.74 10.17 11.34
N THR A 106 11.66 11.43 10.93
CA THR A 106 11.41 11.81 9.53
C THR A 106 12.46 11.29 8.56
N SER A 107 13.71 11.14 8.99
CA SER A 107 14.80 10.60 8.17
C SER A 107 14.54 9.15 7.74
N ILE A 108 14.00 8.32 8.65
CA ILE A 108 13.62 6.94 8.34
C ILE A 108 12.46 6.91 7.36
N SER A 109 11.51 7.84 7.52
CA SER A 109 10.40 7.97 6.58
C SER A 109 10.86 8.37 5.16
N TYR A 110 11.89 9.22 5.03
CA TYR A 110 12.50 9.49 3.72
C TYR A 110 13.28 8.31 3.16
N LEU A 111 14.04 7.59 4.00
CA LEU A 111 14.73 6.37 3.60
C LEU A 111 13.73 5.34 3.07
N LEU A 112 12.60 5.17 3.76
CA LEU A 112 11.51 4.30 3.36
C LEU A 112 10.99 4.65 1.96
N ILE A 113 10.68 5.93 1.73
CA ILE A 113 10.21 6.42 0.43
C ILE A 113 11.28 6.22 -0.65
N GLY A 114 12.53 6.53 -0.35
CA GLY A 114 13.65 6.34 -1.28
C GLY A 114 13.84 4.88 -1.68
N LEU A 115 13.82 3.96 -0.70
CA LEU A 115 13.90 2.52 -0.95
C LEU A 115 12.72 2.03 -1.79
N TRP A 116 11.51 2.48 -1.47
CA TRP A 116 10.32 2.16 -2.26
C TRP A 116 10.42 2.65 -3.72
N LEU A 117 10.95 3.86 -3.95
CA LEU A 117 11.17 4.39 -5.30
C LEU A 117 12.17 3.54 -6.08
N VAL A 118 13.28 3.12 -5.45
CA VAL A 118 14.26 2.22 -6.09
C VAL A 118 13.61 0.89 -6.47
N ILE A 119 12.87 0.27 -5.55
CA ILE A 119 12.14 -0.98 -5.83
C ILE A 119 11.13 -0.79 -6.97
N THR A 120 10.41 0.33 -6.97
CA THR A 120 9.45 0.67 -8.01
C THR A 120 10.12 0.78 -9.38
N LEU A 121 11.27 1.45 -9.47
CA LEU A 121 12.03 1.54 -10.72
C LEU A 121 12.48 0.16 -11.21
N LEU A 122 12.98 -0.70 -10.32
CA LEU A 122 13.36 -2.07 -10.68
C LEU A 122 12.19 -2.88 -11.24
N ILE A 123 11.00 -2.77 -10.64
CA ILE A 123 9.77 -3.44 -11.11
C ILE A 123 9.30 -2.90 -12.47
N LEU A 124 9.44 -1.60 -12.70
CA LEU A 124 9.03 -1.01 -13.98
C LEU A 124 9.97 -1.41 -15.12
N LEU A 125 11.27 -1.55 -14.83
CA LEU A 125 12.33 -1.92 -15.77
C LEU A 125 12.39 -3.43 -16.08
N SER A 126 11.87 -4.29 -15.21
CA SER A 126 11.70 -5.73 -15.46
C SER A 126 10.56 -6.01 -16.44
#